data_AF-A0A2M7H2T7-F1
#
_entry.id   AF-A0A2M7H2T7-F1
#
_cell.length_a   1.000
_cell.length_b   1.000
_cell.length_c   1.000
_cell.angle_alpha   90.00
_cell.angle_beta   90.00
_cell.angle_gamma   90.00
#
_symmetry.space_group_name_H-M   'P 1'
#
loop_
_entity.id
_entity.type
_entity.pdbx_description
1 polymer ?
#
loop_
_entity_poly.entity_id
_entity_poly.type
_entity_poly.pdbx_seq_one_letter_code
_entity_poly.pdbx_strand_id
1 'polypeptide(L)'
;LLSAKGERFVQAQAKNFCEDLDQIILVCGRYEGVDERVLEYLHGEISIGDFVLTGGELGAAVIVDAVTRLIPGVLGDDASATEESHSEPGYIEYPHYTRPEDFEGRRVPEVLLSGNHGAIKKWREEQSRKQEG
;
A
#
# COMPACT_ATOMS: atom_id res chain seq x y z
N LEU A 1 -19.19 1.57 0.91
CA LEU A 1 -19.55 0.13 0.88
C LEU A 1 -18.41 -0.65 0.23
N LEU A 2 -18.02 -1.78 0.82
CA LEU A 2 -17.04 -2.68 0.20
C LEU A 2 -17.74 -3.52 -0.86
N SER A 3 -17.31 -3.38 -2.11
CA SER A 3 -18.00 -3.94 -3.28
C SER A 3 -17.01 -4.09 -4.45
N ALA A 4 -17.04 -5.24 -5.14
CA ALA A 4 -16.13 -5.51 -6.26
C ALA A 4 -16.35 -4.56 -7.46
N LYS A 5 -17.56 -3.98 -7.60
CA LYS A 5 -17.88 -2.96 -8.63
C LYS A 5 -17.45 -1.53 -8.27
N GLY A 6 -16.95 -1.32 -7.04
CA GLY A 6 -16.56 -0.01 -6.55
C GLY A 6 -15.26 0.52 -7.16
N GLU A 7 -14.92 1.76 -6.82
CA GLU A 7 -13.65 2.35 -7.19
C GLU A 7 -12.49 1.55 -6.58
N ARG A 8 -11.45 1.26 -7.37
CA ARG A 8 -10.31 0.49 -6.91
C ARG A 8 -9.51 1.27 -5.86
N PHE A 9 -9.32 0.66 -4.70
CA PHE A 9 -8.55 1.19 -3.60
C PHE A 9 -7.06 1.32 -3.98
N VAL A 10 -6.52 2.54 -3.81
CA VAL A 10 -5.11 2.86 -4.06
C VAL A 10 -4.50 3.63 -2.89
N GLN A 11 -3.16 3.66 -2.83
CA GLN A 11 -2.43 4.31 -1.73
C GLN A 11 -2.79 5.79 -1.56
N ALA A 12 -3.09 6.51 -2.64
CA ALA A 12 -3.55 7.89 -2.58
C ALA A 12 -4.87 8.04 -1.80
N GLN A 13 -5.81 7.10 -1.94
CA GLN A 13 -7.04 7.12 -1.15
C GLN A 13 -6.76 6.83 0.33
N ALA A 14 -5.82 5.94 0.65
CA ALA A 14 -5.41 5.70 2.04
C ALA A 14 -4.86 6.97 2.69
N LYS A 15 -4.04 7.74 1.97
CA LYS A 15 -3.54 9.06 2.41
C LYS A 15 -4.68 10.04 2.65
N ASN A 16 -5.56 10.24 1.66
CA ASN A 16 -6.70 11.14 1.79
C ASN A 16 -7.60 10.74 2.99
N PHE A 17 -7.84 9.45 3.19
CA PHE A 17 -8.63 8.95 4.32
C PHE A 17 -7.97 9.24 5.67
N CYS A 18 -6.64 9.19 5.75
CA CYS A 18 -5.90 9.49 6.97
C CYS A 18 -5.82 11.01 7.25
N GLU A 19 -5.71 11.83 6.21
CA GLU A 19 -5.47 13.27 6.33
C GLU A 19 -6.77 14.10 6.41
N ASP A 20 -7.78 13.72 5.64
CA ASP A 20 -8.97 14.55 5.42
C ASP A 20 -10.19 14.12 6.25
N LEU A 21 -10.18 12.92 6.84
CA LEU A 21 -11.35 12.34 7.52
C LEU A 21 -11.09 12.09 9.00
N ASP A 22 -11.94 12.67 9.86
CA ASP A 22 -11.96 12.37 11.30
C ASP A 22 -12.57 10.99 11.60
N GLN A 23 -13.42 10.47 10.71
CA GLN A 23 -14.15 9.22 10.90
C GLN A 23 -14.44 8.52 9.56
N ILE A 24 -14.28 7.19 9.56
CA ILE A 24 -14.60 6.33 8.43
C ILE A 24 -15.60 5.26 8.88
N ILE A 25 -16.66 5.05 8.11
CA ILE A 25 -17.63 3.96 8.32
C ILE A 25 -17.55 3.01 7.14
N LEU A 26 -17.09 1.79 7.39
CA LEU A 26 -16.95 0.74 6.37
C LEU A 26 -18.13 -0.23 6.47
N VAL A 27 -18.95 -0.28 5.41
CA VAL A 27 -20.06 -1.24 5.30
C VAL A 27 -19.58 -2.47 4.57
N CYS A 28 -19.58 -3.62 5.25
CA CYS A 28 -19.19 -4.91 4.68
C CYS A 28 -20.42 -5.61 4.08
N GLY A 29 -20.54 -5.62 2.76
CA GLY A 29 -21.55 -6.43 2.07
C GLY A 29 -21.28 -7.93 2.29
N ARG A 30 -22.35 -8.72 2.38
CA ARG A 30 -22.32 -10.19 2.39
C ARG A 30 -23.35 -10.74 1.41
N TYR A 31 -23.25 -12.04 1.12
CA TYR A 31 -24.13 -12.74 0.19
C TYR A 31 -24.03 -12.12 -1.21
N GLU A 32 -25.15 -11.98 -1.92
CA GLU A 32 -25.21 -11.44 -3.27
C GLU A 32 -25.04 -9.90 -3.32
N GLY A 33 -25.08 -9.21 -2.17
CA GLY A 33 -24.88 -7.77 -2.11
C GLY A 33 -25.80 -7.07 -1.11
N VAL A 34 -25.90 -5.76 -1.27
CA VAL A 34 -26.76 -4.86 -0.48
C VAL A 34 -27.84 -4.32 -1.40
N ASP A 35 -29.01 -4.00 -0.85
CA ASP A 35 -30.09 -3.35 -1.62
C ASP A 35 -29.57 -2.06 -2.28
N GLU A 36 -29.76 -1.94 -3.59
CA GLU A 36 -29.20 -0.83 -4.39
C GLU A 36 -29.67 0.55 -3.90
N ARG A 37 -30.86 0.64 -3.27
CA ARG A 37 -31.37 1.90 -2.70
C ARG A 37 -30.55 2.41 -1.52
N VAL A 38 -29.79 1.54 -0.85
CA VAL A 38 -28.88 1.94 0.23
C VAL A 38 -27.76 2.82 -0.31
N LEU A 39 -27.37 2.68 -1.58
CA LEU A 39 -26.29 3.46 -2.18
C LEU A 39 -26.57 4.97 -2.18
N GLU A 40 -27.84 5.39 -2.19
CA GLU A 40 -28.23 6.81 -2.09
C GLU A 40 -27.82 7.48 -0.76
N TYR A 41 -27.53 6.67 0.27
CA TYR A 41 -27.13 7.12 1.60
C TYR A 41 -25.62 6.95 1.86
N LEU A 42 -24.87 6.46 0.87
CA LEU A 42 -23.44 6.19 0.99
C LEU A 42 -22.64 7.19 0.15
N HIS A 43 -21.44 7.51 0.62
CA HIS A 43 -20.50 8.33 -0.14
C HIS A 43 -19.96 7.62 -1.39
N GLY A 44 -19.97 6.29 -1.40
CA GLY A 44 -19.52 5.50 -2.54
C GLY A 44 -19.22 4.04 -2.22
N GLU A 45 -18.72 3.37 -3.24
CA GLU A 45 -18.31 1.97 -3.23
C GLU A 45 -16.80 1.86 -3.47
N ILE A 46 -16.12 0.98 -2.73
CA ILE A 46 -14.68 0.75 -2.84
C ILE A 46 -14.44 -0.74 -3.08
N SER A 47 -13.60 -1.05 -4.06
CA SER A 47 -13.09 -2.37 -4.39
C SER A 47 -11.62 -2.48 -3.98
N ILE A 48 -11.20 -3.60 -3.38
CA ILE A 48 -9.78 -3.84 -3.09
C ILE A 48 -9.03 -4.55 -4.24
N GLY A 49 -9.72 -4.82 -5.36
CA GLY A 49 -9.11 -5.38 -6.56
C GLY A 49 -10.10 -6.14 -7.44
N ASP A 50 -9.61 -6.59 -8.59
CA ASP A 50 -10.41 -7.24 -9.64
C ASP A 50 -10.65 -8.73 -9.35
N PHE A 51 -11.25 -9.01 -8.19
CA PHE A 51 -11.60 -10.35 -7.71
C PHE A 51 -12.80 -10.30 -6.74
N VAL A 52 -13.39 -11.46 -6.45
CA VAL A 52 -14.57 -11.58 -5.58
C VAL A 52 -14.20 -12.25 -4.27
N LEU A 53 -14.69 -11.69 -3.16
CA LEU A 53 -14.59 -12.26 -1.81
C LEU A 53 -15.98 -12.70 -1.32
N THR A 54 -16.01 -13.55 -0.30
CA THR A 54 -17.25 -14.01 0.34
C THR A 54 -17.98 -12.92 1.13
N GLY A 55 -17.29 -11.82 1.45
CA GLY A 55 -17.81 -10.67 2.16
C GLY A 55 -16.80 -9.53 2.21
N GLY A 56 -17.26 -8.35 2.62
CA GLY A 56 -16.46 -7.13 2.65
C GLY A 56 -15.46 -7.03 3.80
N GLU A 57 -15.46 -7.96 4.76
CA GLU A 57 -14.67 -7.85 6.00
C GLU A 57 -13.17 -7.80 5.76
N LEU A 58 -12.65 -8.64 4.85
CA LEU A 58 -11.22 -8.61 4.51
C LEU A 58 -10.86 -7.33 3.76
N GLY A 59 -11.75 -6.83 2.90
CA GLY A 59 -11.56 -5.54 2.24
C GLY A 59 -11.52 -4.39 3.25
N ALA A 60 -12.41 -4.43 4.25
CA ALA A 60 -12.39 -3.46 5.33
C ALA A 60 -11.11 -3.55 6.17
N ALA A 61 -10.66 -4.76 6.52
CA ALA A 61 -9.40 -4.95 7.25
C ALA A 61 -8.18 -4.42 6.47
N VAL A 62 -8.13 -4.65 5.16
CA VAL A 62 -7.08 -4.11 4.28
C VAL A 62 -7.07 -2.58 4.27
N ILE A 63 -8.23 -1.94 4.13
CA ILE A 63 -8.32 -0.47 4.16
C ILE A 63 -7.91 0.07 5.54
N VAL A 64 -8.36 -0.56 6.64
CA VAL A 64 -7.99 -0.15 8.00
C VAL A 64 -6.48 -0.27 8.21
N ASP A 65 -5.84 -1.35 7.79
CA ASP A 65 -4.38 -1.52 7.90
C ASP A 65 -3.63 -0.45 7.10
N ALA A 66 -4.02 -0.23 5.84
CA ALA A 66 -3.41 0.74 4.94
C ALA A 66 -3.55 2.19 5.43
N VAL A 67 -4.68 2.55 6.05
CA VAL A 67 -4.92 3.89 6.60
C VAL A 67 -4.24 4.07 7.94
N THR A 68 -4.38 3.11 8.86
CA THR A 68 -3.89 3.27 10.24
C THR A 68 -2.37 3.39 10.30
N ARG A 69 -1.63 2.72 9.41
CA ARG A 69 -0.18 2.86 9.34
C ARG A 69 0.29 4.27 8.95
N LEU A 70 -0.55 5.08 8.30
CA LEU A 70 -0.22 6.45 7.94
C LEU A 70 -0.44 7.45 9.09
N ILE A 71 -1.08 7.01 10.18
CA ILE A 71 -1.32 7.86 11.34
C ILE A 71 0.03 8.15 12.04
N PRO A 72 0.35 9.43 12.34
CA PRO A 72 1.60 9.80 12.99
C PRO A 72 1.86 9.00 14.27
N GLY A 73 3.06 8.43 14.39
CA GLY A 73 3.49 7.64 15.55
C GLY A 73 3.12 6.16 15.52
N VAL A 74 2.41 5.66 14.50
CA VAL A 74 2.10 4.21 14.37
C VAL A 74 3.29 3.41 13.86
N LEU A 75 3.97 3.87 12.80
CA LEU A 75 5.10 3.14 12.19
C LEU A 75 6.45 3.37 12.88
N GLY A 76 6.54 4.30 13.83
CA GLY A 76 7.76 4.60 14.59
C GLY A 76 8.80 5.42 13.83
N ASP A 77 9.05 5.14 12.54
CA ASP A 77 9.91 5.93 11.65
C ASP A 77 9.09 6.51 10.49
N ASP A 78 8.82 7.81 10.55
CA ASP A 78 8.03 8.52 9.53
C ASP A 78 8.68 8.47 8.13
N ALA A 79 10.00 8.26 8.05
CA ALA A 79 10.69 8.10 6.76
C ALA A 79 10.28 6.80 6.04
N SER A 80 9.88 5.76 6.78
CA SER A 80 9.49 4.47 6.20
C SER A 80 8.30 4.61 5.25
N ALA A 81 7.31 5.44 5.57
CA ALA A 81 6.15 5.66 4.69
C ALA A 81 6.48 6.45 3.40
N THR A 82 7.64 7.13 3.35
CA THR A 82 8.02 8.00 2.23
C THR A 82 8.88 7.32 1.16
N GLU A 83 9.57 6.23 1.50
CA GLU A 83 10.41 5.47 0.55
C GLU A 83 9.78 4.14 0.09
N GLU A 84 8.51 3.89 0.40
CA GLU A 84 7.78 2.67 0.05
C GLU A 84 7.16 2.72 -1.35
N SER A 85 6.87 1.53 -1.89
CA SER A 85 6.15 1.38 -3.16
C SER A 85 4.80 2.10 -3.11
N HIS A 86 4.41 2.75 -4.21
CA HIS A 86 3.18 3.55 -4.34
C HIS A 86 3.08 4.80 -3.46
N SER A 87 4.17 5.20 -2.80
CA SER A 87 4.28 6.51 -2.15
C SER A 87 4.03 7.64 -3.16
N GLU A 88 4.61 7.51 -4.36
CA GLU A 88 4.34 8.32 -5.54
C GLU A 88 3.74 7.46 -6.67
N PRO A 89 2.93 8.05 -7.58
CA PRO A 89 2.39 7.32 -8.71
C PRO A 89 3.49 6.69 -9.57
N GLY A 90 3.42 5.36 -9.72
CA GLY A 90 4.37 4.59 -10.53
C GLY A 90 5.64 4.15 -9.78
N TYR A 91 5.94 4.70 -8.60
CA TYR A 91 7.16 4.34 -7.87
C TYR A 91 7.06 2.94 -7.25
N ILE A 92 8.05 2.11 -7.56
CA ILE A 92 8.26 0.79 -6.95
C ILE A 92 9.59 0.78 -6.21
N GLU A 93 9.57 0.37 -4.95
CA GLU A 93 10.72 0.42 -4.05
C GLU A 93 11.87 -0.49 -4.54
N TYR A 94 13.10 -0.07 -4.29
CA TYR A 94 14.31 -0.82 -4.61
C TYR A 94 14.39 -2.16 -3.85
N PRO A 95 15.13 -3.16 -4.37
CA PRO A 95 15.27 -4.44 -3.68
C PRO A 95 16.10 -4.31 -2.40
N HIS A 96 15.64 -4.99 -1.35
CA HIS A 96 16.28 -5.02 -0.04
C HIS A 96 17.17 -6.24 0.12
N TYR A 97 18.29 -6.04 0.81
CA TYR A 97 19.26 -7.09 1.13
C TYR A 97 19.59 -7.03 2.61
N THR A 98 19.70 -8.19 3.23
CA THR A 98 20.13 -8.34 4.62
C THR A 98 21.13 -9.49 4.71
N ARG A 99 21.68 -9.73 5.90
CA ARG A 99 22.64 -10.81 6.13
C ARG A 99 21.99 -12.18 5.87
N PRO A 100 22.76 -13.17 5.39
CA PRO A 100 24.20 -13.15 5.09
C PRO A 100 24.54 -12.47 3.74
N GLU A 101 25.80 -12.06 3.55
CA GLU A 101 26.25 -11.41 2.31
C GLU A 101 26.23 -12.32 1.08
N ASP A 102 26.35 -13.63 1.27
CA ASP A 102 26.21 -14.64 0.23
C ASP A 102 25.18 -15.67 0.67
N PHE A 103 24.09 -15.77 -0.09
CA PHE A 103 23.07 -16.79 0.09
C PHE A 103 23.01 -17.66 -1.16
N GLU A 104 23.44 -18.92 -1.05
CA GLU A 104 23.46 -19.89 -2.16
C GLU A 104 24.19 -19.41 -3.43
N GLY A 105 25.29 -18.67 -3.28
CA GLY A 105 26.06 -18.10 -4.38
C GLY A 105 25.49 -16.78 -4.92
N ARG A 106 24.38 -16.28 -4.35
CA ARG A 106 23.78 -14.99 -4.69
C ARG A 106 24.29 -13.94 -3.71
N ARG A 107 25.29 -13.18 -4.15
CA ARG A 107 25.91 -12.13 -3.34
C ARG A 107 25.11 -10.84 -3.31
N VAL A 108 25.13 -10.17 -2.16
CA VAL A 108 24.66 -8.78 -2.02
C VAL A 108 25.47 -7.89 -2.96
N PRO A 109 24.83 -6.96 -3.70
CA PRO A 109 25.54 -6.02 -4.57
C PRO A 109 26.65 -5.27 -3.81
N GLU A 110 27.87 -5.26 -4.38
CA GLU A 110 29.05 -4.69 -3.71
C GLU A 110 28.85 -3.21 -3.32
N VAL A 111 28.06 -2.45 -4.10
CA VAL A 111 27.71 -1.07 -3.79
C VAL A 111 26.99 -0.93 -2.43
N LEU A 112 26.16 -1.90 -2.04
CA LEU A 112 25.46 -1.92 -0.75
C LEU A 112 26.39 -2.25 0.42
N LEU A 113 27.50 -2.93 0.14
CA LEU A 113 28.54 -3.26 1.13
C LEU A 113 29.59 -2.15 1.27
N SER A 114 29.62 -1.19 0.35
CA SER A 114 30.67 -0.16 0.27
C SER A 114 30.62 0.91 1.37
N GLY A 115 29.51 1.03 2.10
CA GLY A 115 29.25 2.13 3.04
C GLY A 115 29.10 3.51 2.38
N ASN A 116 29.24 3.64 1.06
CA ASN A 116 29.13 4.90 0.35
C ASN A 116 27.65 5.28 0.15
N HIS A 117 27.13 6.13 1.04
CA HIS A 117 25.72 6.53 1.02
C HIS A 117 25.28 7.17 -0.32
N GLY A 118 26.16 7.94 -0.97
CA GLY A 118 25.87 8.55 -2.27
C GLY A 118 25.76 7.52 -3.40
N ALA A 119 26.64 6.53 -3.41
CA ALA A 119 26.59 5.44 -4.39
C ALA A 119 25.38 4.51 -4.15
N ILE A 120 25.07 4.23 -2.88
CA ILE A 120 23.89 3.43 -2.49
C ILE A 120 22.60 4.12 -2.92
N LYS A 121 22.47 5.43 -2.66
CA LYS A 121 21.28 6.20 -3.06
C LYS A 121 21.05 6.15 -4.58
N LYS A 122 22.10 6.42 -5.36
CA LYS A 122 22.03 6.34 -6.84
C LYS A 122 21.64 4.95 -7.31
N TRP A 123 22.23 3.90 -6.73
CA TRP A 123 21.89 2.54 -7.08
C TRP A 123 20.42 2.21 -6.75
N ARG A 124 19.91 2.64 -5.59
CA ARG A 124 18.50 2.46 -5.20
C ARG A 124 17.54 3.13 -6.18
N GLU A 125 17.81 4.38 -6.56
CA GLU A 125 17.05 5.10 -7.59
C GLU A 125 17.06 4.36 -8.95
N GLU A 126 18.22 3.84 -9.36
CA GLU A 126 18.35 3.06 -10.60
C GLU A 126 17.59 1.73 -10.56
N GLN A 127 17.59 1.02 -9.42
CA GLN A 127 16.86 -0.23 -9.28
C GLN A 127 15.34 -0.03 -9.19
N SER A 128 14.91 1.04 -8.53
CA SER A 128 13.49 1.41 -8.49
C SER A 128 12.95 1.61 -9.92
N ARG A 129 13.63 2.42 -10.75
CA ARG A 129 13.26 2.63 -12.17
C ARG A 129 13.25 1.38 -13.04
N LYS A 130 14.04 0.36 -12.70
CA LYS A 130 14.03 -0.93 -13.42
C LYS A 130 12.81 -1.79 -13.07
N GLN A 131 12.19 -1.54 -11.93
CA GLN A 131 10.99 -2.23 -11.47
C GLN A 131 9.70 -1.54 -11.91
N GLU A 132 9.79 -0.25 -12.28
CA GLU A 132 8.77 0.45 -13.07
C GLU A 132 8.72 -0.19 -14.47
N GLY A 133 7.85 -1.19 -14.62
CA GLY A 133 7.64 -1.93 -15.87
C GLY A 133 6.97 -1.11 -16.95
#